data_AF-A0A0S8A9A4-F1
#
_entry.id   AF-A0A0S8A9A4-F1
#
_cell.length_a   1.000
_cell.length_b   1.000
_cell.length_c   1.000
_cell.angle_alpha   90.00
_cell.angle_beta   90.00
_cell.angle_gamma   90.00
#
_symmetry.space_group_name_H-M   'P 1'
#
loop_
_entity.id
_entity.type
_entity.pdbx_description
1 polymer ?
#
loop_
_entity_poly.entity_id
_entity_poly.type
_entity_poly.pdbx_seq_one_letter_code
_entity_poly.pdbx_strand_id
1 'polypeptide(L)'
;MKKLLLSLVLILSACSAGELKPFTTDGCSSFPDGTMQQQTLWLNCCIKHDLSYWQGGTHQERLAADLSLEQCVANIGEPNVARIMLAGVRVGGSPYFPTTYRWGYGWPYTRGYSELTDSEKQQIKQKLNDLVLMLNSLQREIKTSEALTN
;
A
#
# COMPACT_ATOMS: atom_id res chain seq x y z
N MET A 1 56.41 13.92 27.11
CA MET A 1 55.11 13.26 27.29
C MET A 1 54.12 13.82 26.25
N LYS A 2 53.97 13.16 25.10
CA LYS A 2 53.02 13.58 24.05
C LYS A 2 51.66 12.94 24.38
N LYS A 3 50.66 13.75 24.76
CA LYS A 3 49.28 13.28 24.96
C LYS A 3 48.66 13.06 23.58
N LEU A 4 48.46 11.79 23.22
CA LEU A 4 47.73 11.39 22.02
C LEU A 4 46.23 11.57 22.32
N LEU A 5 45.63 12.64 21.82
CA LEU A 5 44.18 12.84 21.87
C LEU A 5 43.55 11.92 20.83
N LEU A 6 43.00 10.78 21.26
CA LEU A 6 42.09 9.97 20.44
C LEU A 6 40.77 10.73 20.30
N SER A 7 40.57 11.40 19.17
CA SER A 7 39.27 11.94 18.78
C SER A 7 38.33 10.80 18.42
N LEU A 8 37.35 10.54 19.28
CA LEU A 8 36.24 9.63 19.03
C LEU A 8 35.30 10.26 17.99
N VAL A 9 35.49 9.93 16.72
CA VAL A 9 34.55 10.31 15.65
C VAL A 9 33.31 9.45 15.80
N LEU A 10 32.24 10.02 16.36
CA LEU A 10 30.89 9.44 16.28
C LEU A 10 30.45 9.50 14.82
N ILE A 11 30.49 8.34 14.14
CA ILE A 11 29.85 8.16 12.84
C ILE A 11 28.34 8.21 13.11
N LEU A 12 27.72 9.35 12.83
CA LEU A 12 26.27 9.48 12.72
C LEU A 12 25.85 8.61 11.52
N SER A 13 25.43 7.37 11.80
CA SER A 13 24.70 6.58 10.82
C SER A 13 23.42 7.33 10.50
N ALA A 14 23.40 8.03 9.35
CA ALA A 14 22.16 8.50 8.76
C ALA A 14 21.29 7.26 8.55
N CYS A 15 20.24 7.12 9.36
CA CYS A 15 19.21 6.13 9.13
C CYS A 15 18.53 6.54 7.81
N SER A 16 18.97 5.94 6.70
CA SER A 16 18.32 6.15 5.41
C SER A 16 16.87 5.71 5.56
N ALA A 17 15.94 6.67 5.52
CA ALA A 17 14.55 6.37 5.28
C ALA A 17 14.48 5.52 4.01
N GLY A 18 13.94 4.30 4.11
CA GLY A 18 13.87 3.40 2.98
C GLY A 18 13.15 4.04 1.80
N GLU A 19 13.59 3.76 0.58
CA GLU A 19 12.92 4.26 -0.62
C GLU A 19 11.56 3.57 -0.78
N LEU A 20 10.50 4.36 -0.99
CA LEU A 20 9.17 3.85 -1.30
C LEU A 20 9.14 3.28 -2.72
N LYS A 21 8.68 2.03 -2.85
CA LYS A 21 8.46 1.40 -4.16
C LYS A 21 7.22 1.98 -4.85
N PRO A 22 7.12 1.94 -6.19
CA PRO A 22 5.88 2.28 -6.89
C PRO A 22 4.66 1.55 -6.33
N PHE A 23 3.49 2.18 -6.38
CA PHE A 23 2.25 1.53 -5.98
C PHE A 23 1.94 0.35 -6.91
N THR A 24 1.55 -0.78 -6.33
CA THR A 24 1.11 -1.98 -7.02
C THR A 24 -0.11 -2.53 -6.28
N THR A 25 -1.04 -3.15 -6.98
CA THR A 25 -2.18 -3.87 -6.40
C THR A 25 -2.30 -5.21 -7.10
N ASP A 26 -2.65 -6.26 -6.35
CA ASP A 26 -2.97 -7.60 -6.87
C ASP A 26 -4.46 -7.94 -6.68
N GLY A 27 -5.30 -6.93 -6.43
CA GLY A 27 -6.72 -7.10 -6.15
C GLY A 27 -6.93 -7.48 -4.68
N CYS A 28 -7.72 -8.51 -4.43
CA CYS A 28 -7.97 -9.00 -3.07
C CYS A 28 -6.93 -10.04 -2.59
N SER A 29 -5.74 -10.04 -3.21
CA SER A 29 -4.59 -10.90 -2.94
C SER A 29 -4.89 -12.40 -2.86
N SER A 30 -5.22 -12.90 -1.66
CA SER A 30 -5.53 -14.33 -1.39
C SER A 30 -7.03 -14.59 -1.27
N PHE A 31 -7.85 -13.64 -1.71
CA PHE A 31 -9.31 -13.71 -1.74
C PHE A 31 -9.79 -13.44 -3.18
N PRO A 32 -10.90 -14.05 -3.66
CA PRO A 32 -11.44 -13.72 -4.97
C PRO A 32 -11.78 -12.24 -5.10
N ASP A 33 -11.74 -11.64 -6.28
CA ASP A 33 -12.08 -10.22 -6.52
C ASP A 33 -13.60 -9.95 -6.62
N GLY A 34 -14.38 -11.02 -6.60
CA GLY A 34 -15.82 -10.99 -6.75
C GLY A 34 -16.45 -12.39 -6.68
N THR A 35 -17.72 -12.46 -7.03
CA THR A 35 -18.44 -13.74 -7.17
C THR A 35 -18.13 -14.39 -8.51
N MET A 36 -18.61 -15.62 -8.72
CA MET A 36 -18.48 -16.29 -10.02
C MET A 36 -19.21 -15.53 -11.14
N GLN A 37 -20.33 -14.85 -10.81
CA GLN A 37 -21.12 -14.07 -11.75
C GLN A 37 -20.59 -12.65 -11.94
N GLN A 38 -20.02 -12.06 -10.88
CA GLN A 38 -19.50 -10.69 -10.87
C GLN A 38 -18.07 -10.73 -10.35
N GLN A 39 -17.12 -11.05 -11.23
CA GLN A 39 -15.73 -11.39 -10.87
C GLN A 39 -14.93 -10.21 -10.28
N THR A 40 -15.44 -8.99 -10.38
CA THR A 40 -14.79 -7.77 -9.88
C THR A 40 -15.65 -7.01 -8.86
N LEU A 41 -16.67 -7.67 -8.30
CA LEU A 41 -17.70 -7.05 -7.47
C LEU A 41 -17.15 -6.15 -6.37
N TRP A 42 -16.08 -6.56 -5.70
CA TRP A 42 -15.46 -5.81 -4.61
C TRP A 42 -13.99 -5.44 -4.87
N LEU A 43 -13.50 -5.65 -6.10
CA LEU A 43 -12.13 -5.34 -6.51
C LEU A 43 -11.73 -3.90 -6.15
N ASN A 44 -12.62 -2.93 -6.38
CA ASN A 44 -12.35 -1.52 -6.05
C ASN A 44 -12.16 -1.28 -4.54
N CYS A 45 -12.84 -2.05 -3.68
CA CYS A 45 -12.64 -1.99 -2.24
C CYS A 45 -11.25 -2.49 -1.86
N CYS A 46 -10.80 -3.58 -2.48
CA CYS A 46 -9.47 -4.15 -2.27
C CYS A 46 -8.35 -3.23 -2.79
N ILE A 47 -8.46 -2.66 -3.99
CA ILE A 47 -7.48 -1.70 -4.53
C ILE A 47 -7.31 -0.48 -3.59
N LYS A 48 -8.41 0.00 -3.00
CA LYS A 48 -8.36 1.10 -2.03
C LYS A 48 -7.67 0.67 -0.73
N HIS A 49 -7.91 -0.55 -0.26
CA HIS A 49 -7.27 -1.11 0.93
C HIS A 49 -5.76 -1.32 0.70
N ASP A 50 -5.38 -1.88 -0.45
CA ASP A 50 -4.00 -2.01 -0.93
C ASP A 50 -3.27 -0.66 -0.94
N LEU A 51 -3.93 0.42 -1.36
CA LEU A 51 -3.33 1.75 -1.31
C LEU A 51 -2.94 2.16 0.12
N SER A 52 -3.79 1.90 1.11
CA SER A 52 -3.45 2.14 2.52
C SER A 52 -2.34 1.21 3.00
N TYR A 53 -2.41 -0.08 2.63
CA TYR A 53 -1.42 -1.08 2.99
C TYR A 53 -0.05 -0.83 2.37
N TRP A 54 0.01 -0.29 1.16
CA TRP A 54 1.24 0.13 0.49
C TRP A 54 1.91 1.28 1.26
N GLN A 55 1.12 2.29 1.65
CA GLN A 55 1.60 3.45 2.43
C GLN A 55 2.06 3.06 3.83
N GLY A 56 1.37 2.11 4.48
CA GLY A 56 1.62 1.78 5.87
C GLY A 56 1.25 2.93 6.81
N GLY A 57 1.82 2.92 8.02
CA GLY A 57 1.47 3.85 9.08
C GLY A 57 1.45 3.19 10.46
N THR A 58 0.76 3.81 11.40
CA THR A 58 0.49 3.33 12.74
C THR A 58 -0.45 2.13 12.75
N HIS A 59 -0.53 1.45 13.90
CA HIS A 59 -1.47 0.35 14.08
C HIS A 59 -2.94 0.82 13.98
N GLN A 60 -3.23 2.04 14.43
CA GLN A 60 -4.55 2.66 14.36
C GLN A 60 -4.95 2.96 12.92
N GLU A 61 -4.02 3.44 12.09
CA GLU A 61 -4.27 3.65 10.65
C GLU A 61 -4.52 2.32 9.94
N ARG A 62 -3.81 1.24 10.30
CA ARG A 62 -4.12 -0.10 9.81
C ARG A 62 -5.54 -0.52 10.18
N LEU A 63 -5.94 -0.36 11.44
CA LEU A 63 -7.29 -0.68 11.88
C LEU A 63 -8.35 0.12 11.11
N ALA A 64 -8.10 1.41 10.88
CA ALA A 64 -9.00 2.26 10.10
C ALA A 64 -9.11 1.79 8.64
N ALA A 65 -7.99 1.38 8.02
CA ALA A 65 -7.99 0.80 6.68
C ALA A 65 -8.81 -0.49 6.62
N ASP A 66 -8.60 -1.40 7.57
CA ASP A 66 -9.31 -2.68 7.67
C ASP A 66 -10.82 -2.51 7.84
N LEU A 67 -11.24 -1.56 8.70
CA LEU A 67 -12.65 -1.21 8.89
C LEU A 67 -13.24 -0.52 7.66
N SER A 68 -12.45 0.30 6.94
CA SER A 68 -12.90 0.89 5.68
C SER A 68 -13.11 -0.17 4.60
N LEU A 69 -12.34 -1.26 4.59
CA LEU A 69 -12.56 -2.40 3.68
C LEU A 69 -13.89 -3.08 4.01
N GLU A 70 -14.11 -3.43 5.28
CA GLU A 70 -15.37 -4.02 5.74
C GLU A 70 -16.57 -3.15 5.32
N GLN A 71 -16.52 -1.85 5.62
CA GLN A 71 -17.61 -0.93 5.29
C GLN A 71 -17.85 -0.83 3.77
N CYS A 72 -16.77 -0.77 2.96
CA CYS A 72 -16.89 -0.70 1.51
C CYS A 72 -17.61 -1.93 0.95
N VAL A 73 -17.20 -3.13 1.38
CA VAL A 73 -17.75 -4.40 0.91
C VAL A 73 -19.19 -4.61 1.43
N ALA A 74 -19.49 -4.18 2.65
CA ALA A 74 -20.86 -4.19 3.16
C ALA A 74 -21.78 -3.26 2.35
N ASN A 75 -21.31 -2.08 1.95
CA ASN A 75 -22.10 -1.09 1.21
C ASN A 75 -22.49 -1.52 -0.20
N ILE A 76 -21.71 -2.41 -0.81
CA ILE A 76 -22.03 -2.99 -2.13
C ILE A 76 -22.93 -4.24 -2.02
N GLY A 77 -23.41 -4.57 -0.82
CA GLY A 77 -24.40 -5.63 -0.59
C GLY A 77 -23.84 -6.92 -0.02
N GLU A 78 -22.56 -6.98 0.37
CA GLU A 78 -21.88 -8.21 0.79
C GLU A 78 -21.40 -8.19 2.26
N PRO A 79 -22.27 -7.96 3.26
CA PRO A 79 -21.86 -7.78 4.67
C PRO A 79 -21.27 -9.03 5.33
N ASN A 80 -21.57 -10.23 4.82
CA ASN A 80 -20.96 -11.46 5.32
C ASN A 80 -19.52 -11.61 4.81
N VAL A 81 -19.30 -11.33 3.52
CA VAL A 81 -17.96 -11.29 2.91
C VAL A 81 -17.10 -10.23 3.60
N ALA A 82 -17.67 -9.05 3.84
CA ALA A 82 -17.01 -7.95 4.54
C ALA A 82 -16.41 -8.38 5.89
N ARG A 83 -17.19 -9.08 6.73
CA ARG A 83 -16.73 -9.59 8.03
C ARG A 83 -15.64 -10.65 7.91
N ILE A 84 -15.73 -11.53 6.91
CA ILE A 84 -14.71 -12.54 6.62
C ILE A 84 -13.40 -11.86 6.19
N MET A 85 -13.49 -10.88 5.30
CA MET A 85 -12.34 -10.09 4.85
C MET A 85 -11.70 -9.35 6.01
N LEU A 86 -12.48 -8.69 6.88
CA LEU A 86 -11.97 -8.04 8.08
C LEU A 86 -11.17 -9.03 8.94
N ALA A 87 -11.74 -10.19 9.26
CA ALA A 87 -11.04 -11.21 10.03
C ALA A 87 -9.73 -11.64 9.34
N GLY A 88 -9.77 -11.87 8.03
CA GLY A 88 -8.62 -12.24 7.21
C GLY A 88 -7.50 -11.20 7.26
N VAL A 89 -7.80 -9.91 6.99
CA VAL A 89 -6.78 -8.86 6.98
C VAL A 89 -6.24 -8.56 8.36
N ARG A 90 -7.04 -8.71 9.43
CA ARG A 90 -6.56 -8.55 10.82
C ARG A 90 -5.56 -9.63 11.20
N VAL A 91 -5.79 -10.87 10.79
CA VAL A 91 -4.87 -11.99 11.05
C VAL A 91 -3.66 -11.95 10.12
N GLY A 92 -3.84 -11.79 8.81
CA GLY A 92 -2.78 -11.96 7.80
C GLY A 92 -2.02 -10.70 7.39
N GLY A 93 -2.55 -9.50 7.67
CA GLY A 93 -1.99 -8.24 7.17
C GLY A 93 -0.85 -7.63 8.01
N SER A 94 -0.26 -8.38 8.94
CA SER A 94 0.79 -7.87 9.83
C SER A 94 2.03 -7.40 9.07
N PRO A 95 2.67 -6.27 9.43
CA PRO A 95 3.90 -5.81 8.78
C PRO A 95 5.10 -6.75 9.02
N TYR A 96 4.97 -7.70 9.95
CA TYR A 96 6.00 -8.67 10.31
C TYR A 96 5.88 -10.01 9.57
N PHE A 97 4.86 -10.17 8.73
CA PHE A 97 4.71 -11.37 7.93
C PHE A 97 5.38 -11.20 6.57
N PRO A 98 6.01 -12.27 6.03
CA PRO A 98 6.68 -12.23 4.73
C PRO A 98 5.69 -12.32 3.57
N THR A 99 4.56 -11.60 3.63
CA THR A 99 3.55 -11.54 2.57
C THR A 99 3.77 -10.33 1.67
N THR A 100 3.32 -10.45 0.42
CA THR A 100 3.34 -9.36 -0.57
C THR A 100 2.39 -8.22 -0.19
N TYR A 101 1.29 -8.54 0.49
CA TYR A 101 0.23 -7.66 0.96
C TYR A 101 0.35 -7.28 2.45
N ARG A 102 1.54 -7.32 3.04
CA ARG A 102 1.73 -6.90 4.45
C ARG A 102 1.47 -5.39 4.62
N TRP A 103 1.09 -4.95 5.82
CA TRP A 103 1.07 -3.52 6.13
C TRP A 103 2.43 -2.86 5.88
N GLY A 104 2.44 -1.74 5.15
CA GLY A 104 3.63 -1.04 4.70
C GLY A 104 4.43 -1.75 3.61
N TYR A 105 3.79 -2.57 2.73
CA TYR A 105 4.53 -3.35 1.74
C TYR A 105 5.29 -2.52 0.70
N GLY A 106 4.92 -1.25 0.51
CA GLY A 106 5.64 -0.30 -0.34
C GLY A 106 7.05 0.00 0.16
N TRP A 107 7.30 -0.16 1.45
CA TRP A 107 8.59 0.09 2.08
C TRP A 107 9.45 -1.19 2.14
N PRO A 108 10.77 -1.04 2.35
CA PRO A 108 11.62 -2.17 2.71
C PRO A 108 11.02 -2.98 3.86
N TYR A 109 11.28 -4.29 3.85
CA TYR A 109 10.83 -5.20 4.90
C TYR A 109 11.32 -4.69 6.26
N THR A 110 10.57 -4.99 7.33
CA THR A 110 10.81 -4.52 8.71
C THR A 110 10.53 -3.05 9.02
N ARG A 111 9.77 -2.32 8.19
CA ARG A 111 9.27 -0.98 8.58
C ARG A 111 8.40 -1.00 9.84
N GLY A 112 7.55 -2.01 10.00
CA GLY A 112 6.65 -2.14 11.15
C GLY A 112 5.54 -1.09 11.18
N TYR A 113 5.03 -0.81 12.37
CA TYR A 113 4.07 0.27 12.60
C TYR A 113 4.81 1.55 13.00
N SER A 114 4.72 2.58 12.18
CA SER A 114 5.33 3.88 12.43
C SER A 114 4.54 4.97 11.72
N GLU A 115 4.42 6.13 12.35
CA GLU A 115 3.94 7.32 11.67
C GLU A 115 4.80 7.63 10.44
N LEU A 116 4.15 8.16 9.41
CA LEU A 116 4.83 8.65 8.22
C LEU A 116 5.48 10.01 8.50
N THR A 117 6.78 10.10 8.23
CA THR A 117 7.49 11.38 8.24
C THR A 117 7.06 12.25 7.06
N ASP A 118 7.35 13.55 7.09
CA ASP A 118 7.01 14.45 5.99
C ASP A 118 7.73 14.11 4.69
N SER A 119 8.97 13.60 4.78
CA SER A 119 9.71 13.09 3.63
C SER A 119 9.00 11.87 3.01
N GLU A 120 8.49 10.95 3.83
CA GLU A 120 7.78 9.76 3.36
C GLU A 120 6.43 10.11 2.74
N LYS A 121 5.68 11.05 3.34
CA LYS A 121 4.45 11.60 2.76
C LYS A 121 4.72 12.23 1.39
N GLN A 122 5.83 12.93 1.23
CA GLN A 122 6.23 13.50 -0.06
C GLN A 122 6.58 12.42 -1.08
N GLN A 123 7.25 11.33 -0.67
CA GLN A 123 7.48 10.17 -1.55
C GLN A 123 6.16 9.53 -2.00
N ILE A 124 5.21 9.32 -1.09
CA ILE A 124 3.87 8.80 -1.41
C ILE A 124 3.19 9.68 -2.47
N LYS A 125 3.16 11.00 -2.23
CA LYS A 125 2.58 11.97 -3.17
C LYS A 125 3.24 11.90 -4.54
N GLN A 126 4.57 11.82 -4.59
CA GLN A 126 5.30 11.71 -5.84
C GLN A 126 4.95 10.44 -6.60
N LYS A 127 4.99 9.26 -5.97
CA LYS A 127 4.68 7.99 -6.63
C LYS A 127 3.23 7.94 -7.15
N LEU A 128 2.28 8.55 -6.44
CA LEU A 128 0.89 8.63 -6.91
C LEU A 128 0.73 9.58 -8.09
N ASN A 129 1.42 10.73 -8.08
CA ASN A 129 1.43 11.63 -9.24
C ASN A 129 2.04 10.95 -10.47
N ASP A 130 3.15 10.24 -10.31
CA ASP A 130 3.80 9.50 -11.39
C ASP A 130 2.86 8.43 -11.97
N LEU A 131 2.14 7.70 -11.11
CA LEU A 131 1.14 6.73 -11.53
C LEU A 131 -0.01 7.38 -12.31
N VAL A 132 -0.55 8.50 -11.83
CA VAL A 132 -1.62 9.23 -12.53
C VAL A 132 -1.16 9.72 -13.90
N LEU A 133 0.06 10.25 -14.01
CA LEU A 133 0.62 10.68 -15.28
C LEU A 133 0.76 9.50 -16.26
N MET A 134 1.24 8.35 -15.78
CA MET A 134 1.34 7.13 -16.58
C MET A 134 -0.04 6.66 -17.07
N LEU A 135 -1.03 6.55 -16.18
CA LEU A 135 -2.39 6.13 -16.52
C LEU A 135 -3.05 7.08 -17.53
N ASN A 136 -2.87 8.39 -17.36
CA ASN A 136 -3.37 9.38 -18.31
C ASN A 136 -2.72 9.26 -19.69
N SER A 137 -1.43 8.88 -19.75
CA SER A 137 -0.77 8.60 -21.03
C SER A 137 -1.36 7.38 -21.72
N LEU A 138 -1.46 6.27 -20.99
CA LEU A 138 -2.02 5.03 -21.50
C LEU A 138 -3.47 5.22 -21.97
N GLN A 139 -4.28 5.97 -21.23
CA GLN A 139 -5.66 6.26 -21.62
C GLN A 139 -5.74 7.02 -22.95
N ARG A 140 -4.82 7.98 -23.21
CA ARG A 140 -4.78 8.69 -24.49
C ARG A 140 -4.39 7.76 -25.63
N GLU A 141 -3.43 6.88 -25.41
CA GLU A 141 -2.97 5.89 -26.40
C GLU A 141 -4.09 4.90 -26.76
N ILE A 142 -4.80 4.37 -25.77
CA ILE A 142 -5.94 3.46 -25.97
C ILE A 142 -7.04 4.15 -26.79
N LYS A 143 -7.45 5.37 -26.40
CA LYS A 143 -8.48 6.12 -27.14
C LYS A 143 -8.07 6.40 -28.59
N THR A 144 -6.78 6.67 -28.82
CA THR A 144 -6.26 6.87 -30.18
C THR A 144 -6.32 5.57 -30.98
N SER A 145 -5.98 4.43 -30.36
CA SER A 145 -6.06 3.13 -31.04
C SER A 145 -7.48 2.72 -31.40
N GLU A 146 -8.46 2.96 -30.52
CA GLU A 146 -9.88 2.69 -30.78
C GLU A 146 -10.43 3.55 -31.92
N ALA A 147 -9.96 4.80 -32.06
CA ALA A 147 -10.33 5.69 -33.15
C ALA A 147 -9.73 5.29 -34.51
N LEU A 148 -8.68 4.46 -34.53
CA LEU A 148 -8.07 3.94 -35.76
C LEU A 148 -8.67 2.61 -36.21
N THR A 149 -9.38 1.91 -35.31
CA THR A 149 -10.02 0.62 -35.59
C THR A 149 -11.51 0.71 -35.92
N ASN A 150 -12.10 1.92 -35.85
CA ASN A 150 -13.47 2.23 -36.23
C ASN A 150 -13.50 3.13 -37.47
#